data_AF-A0A143PQD1-F1
#
_entry.id   AF-A0A143PQD1-F1
#
_cell.length_a   1.000
_cell.length_b   1.000
_cell.length_c   1.000
_cell.angle_alpha   90.00
_cell.angle_beta   90.00
_cell.angle_gamma   90.00
#
_symmetry.space_group_name_H-M   'P 1'
#
loop_
_entity.id
_entity.type
_entity.pdbx_description
1 polymer ?
#
loop_
_entity_poly.entity_id
_entity_poly.type
_entity_poly.pdbx_seq_one_letter_code
_entity_poly.pdbx_strand_id
1 'polypeptide(L)'
;MPQNSPRPTGGRRKRLRPTEIDLEPSVQVTAPTSLSSAELAVWDRLAPSALRMGTLTPETVPGFILLVQTMMARDEAAAVLARDGLVVNRTVHQVSTHVRQMTQRLESLLSRFSLLPTGRPVERPRPARVDDVDEWESGHDFYGVVRKPQPTRERGMSRPTA
;
A
#
# COMPACT_ATOMS: atom_id res chain seq x y z
N MET A 1 9.07 26.96 61.60
CA MET A 1 7.66 27.02 61.15
C MET A 1 7.63 26.91 59.62
N PRO A 2 7.60 25.71 59.03
CA PRO A 2 7.55 25.56 57.58
C PRO A 2 6.12 25.82 57.06
N GLN A 3 6.00 26.67 56.04
CA GLN A 3 4.75 27.05 55.39
C GLN A 3 4.27 25.93 54.46
N ASN A 4 3.04 25.48 54.69
CA ASN A 4 2.38 24.41 53.96
C ASN A 4 1.60 25.04 52.78
N SER A 5 2.14 24.94 51.56
CA SER A 5 1.45 25.44 50.37
C SER A 5 0.40 24.42 49.86
N PRO A 6 -0.83 24.83 49.56
CA PRO A 6 -1.88 23.92 49.09
C PRO A 6 -1.62 23.46 47.65
N ARG A 7 -1.74 22.14 47.42
CA ARG A 7 -1.64 21.53 46.08
C ARG A 7 -2.79 22.00 45.18
N PRO A 8 -2.53 22.30 43.90
CA PRO A 8 -3.57 22.64 42.93
C PRO A 8 -4.46 21.44 42.66
N THR A 9 -5.77 21.65 42.83
CA THR A 9 -6.83 20.67 42.56
C THR A 9 -6.88 20.37 41.08
N GLY A 10 -6.59 19.13 40.70
CA GLY A 10 -6.61 18.66 39.31
C GLY A 10 -7.95 18.94 38.63
N GLY A 11 -7.91 19.78 37.61
CA GLY A 11 -9.05 20.11 36.76
C GLY A 11 -9.63 18.84 36.12
N ARG A 12 -10.88 18.55 36.48
CA ARG A 12 -11.69 17.44 35.96
C ARG A 12 -11.97 17.69 34.47
N ARG A 13 -11.07 17.25 33.59
CA ARG A 13 -11.25 17.32 32.14
C ARG A 13 -12.56 16.60 31.78
N LYS A 14 -13.52 17.37 31.26
CA LYS A 14 -14.79 16.86 30.73
C LYS A 14 -14.43 15.82 29.66
N ARG A 15 -14.68 14.54 29.94
CA ARG A 15 -14.59 13.48 28.94
C ARG A 15 -15.64 13.80 27.88
N LEU A 16 -15.20 14.34 26.74
CA LEU A 16 -16.02 14.41 25.54
C LEU A 16 -16.46 12.98 25.24
N ARG A 17 -17.78 12.76 25.21
CA ARG A 17 -18.35 11.45 24.89
C ARG A 17 -17.85 11.05 23.49
N PRO A 18 -17.49 9.77 23.27
CA PRO A 18 -17.21 9.29 21.93
C PRO A 18 -18.39 9.65 21.03
N THR A 19 -18.13 10.47 20.02
CA THR A 19 -19.10 10.80 18.98
C THR A 19 -19.56 9.49 18.37
N GLU A 20 -20.84 9.20 18.56
CA GLU A 20 -21.56 8.12 17.91
C GLU A 20 -21.35 8.29 16.41
N ILE A 21 -20.60 7.37 15.81
CA ILE A 21 -20.31 7.40 14.37
C ILE A 21 -21.63 7.04 13.70
N ASP A 22 -22.31 8.07 13.20
CA ASP A 22 -23.48 7.91 12.35
C ASP A 22 -23.08 7.00 11.19
N LEU A 23 -23.64 5.79 11.18
CA LEU A 23 -23.46 4.82 10.10
C LEU A 23 -24.24 5.34 8.90
N GLU A 24 -23.60 6.23 8.15
CA GLU A 24 -24.11 6.77 6.88
C GLU A 24 -24.68 5.63 6.01
N PRO A 25 -25.82 5.89 5.33
CA PRO A 25 -26.55 4.89 4.58
C PRO A 25 -25.63 4.21 3.57
N SER A 26 -25.69 2.89 3.52
CA SER A 26 -24.95 2.02 2.62
C SER A 26 -25.00 2.52 1.17
N VAL A 27 -23.99 3.30 0.77
CA VAL A 27 -23.90 3.83 -0.59
C VAL A 27 -23.74 2.66 -1.55
N GLN A 28 -24.72 2.46 -2.42
CA GLN A 28 -24.69 1.40 -3.42
C GLN A 28 -23.60 1.73 -4.45
N VAL A 29 -22.50 0.99 -4.41
CA VAL A 29 -21.44 1.08 -5.41
C VAL A 29 -21.85 0.26 -6.63
N THR A 30 -22.09 0.93 -7.75
CA THR A 30 -22.44 0.28 -9.03
C THR A 30 -21.18 -0.04 -9.83
N ALA A 31 -21.21 -1.15 -10.59
CA ALA A 31 -20.10 -1.52 -11.46
C ALA A 31 -19.90 -0.46 -12.58
N PRO A 32 -18.65 -0.09 -12.90
CA PRO A 32 -18.35 0.85 -13.97
C PRO A 32 -18.58 0.23 -15.34
N THR A 33 -19.09 1.04 -16.28
CA THR A 33 -19.43 0.62 -17.66
C THR A 33 -18.20 0.38 -18.54
N SER A 34 -17.02 0.78 -18.10
CA SER A 34 -15.76 0.64 -18.84
C SER A 34 -15.14 -0.76 -18.78
N LEU A 35 -15.69 -1.67 -17.97
CA LEU A 35 -15.18 -3.03 -17.84
C LEU A 35 -15.72 -3.91 -18.97
N SER A 36 -14.84 -4.76 -19.50
CA SER A 36 -15.22 -5.86 -20.39
C SER A 36 -16.11 -6.88 -19.66
N SER A 37 -16.80 -7.73 -20.42
CA SER A 37 -17.65 -8.77 -19.84
C SER A 37 -16.90 -9.73 -18.91
N ALA A 38 -15.66 -10.09 -19.24
CA ALA A 38 -14.82 -10.93 -18.40
C ALA A 38 -14.43 -10.23 -17.08
N GLU A 39 -14.08 -8.94 -17.16
CA GLU A 39 -13.76 -8.14 -15.97
C GLU A 39 -14.99 -7.92 -15.09
N LEU A 40 -16.17 -7.71 -15.68
CA LEU A 40 -17.43 -7.63 -14.94
C LEU A 40 -17.72 -8.91 -14.17
N ALA A 41 -17.46 -10.08 -14.74
CA ALA A 41 -17.63 -11.34 -14.00
C ALA A 41 -16.69 -11.45 -12.78
N VAL A 42 -15.45 -10.95 -12.90
CA VAL A 42 -14.51 -10.88 -11.76
C VAL A 42 -14.98 -9.85 -10.73
N TRP A 43 -15.47 -8.69 -11.19
CA TRP A 43 -16.07 -7.66 -10.35
C TRP A 43 -17.23 -8.23 -9.53
N ASP A 44 -18.22 -8.85 -10.18
CA ASP A 44 -19.42 -9.41 -9.54
C ASP A 44 -19.08 -10.48 -8.50
N ARG A 45 -18.00 -11.23 -8.73
CA ARG A 45 -17.49 -12.22 -7.78
C ARG A 45 -16.85 -11.59 -6.54
N LEU A 46 -16.07 -10.52 -6.69
CA LEU A 46 -15.26 -9.95 -5.61
C LEU A 46 -15.92 -8.78 -4.87
N ALA A 47 -16.71 -7.97 -5.58
CA ALA A 47 -17.34 -6.77 -5.05
C ALA A 47 -18.21 -7.04 -3.80
N PRO A 48 -19.02 -8.11 -3.73
CA PRO A 48 -19.82 -8.39 -2.52
C PRO A 48 -18.97 -8.58 -1.26
N SER A 49 -17.80 -9.22 -1.37
CA SER A 49 -16.89 -9.39 -0.24
C SER A 49 -16.23 -8.06 0.15
N ALA A 50 -15.78 -7.26 -0.81
CA ALA A 50 -15.18 -5.95 -0.55
C ALA A 50 -16.21 -4.95 0.04
N LEU A 51 -17.49 -5.06 -0.34
CA LEU A 51 -18.59 -4.30 0.26
C LEU A 51 -18.89 -4.74 1.70
N ARG A 52 -18.92 -6.05 1.98
CA ARG A 52 -19.09 -6.57 3.36
C ARG A 52 -17.98 -6.12 4.30
N MET A 53 -16.75 -6.01 3.79
CA MET A 53 -15.61 -5.48 4.54
C MET A 53 -15.61 -3.93 4.63
N GLY A 54 -16.50 -3.28 3.86
CA GLY A 54 -16.60 -1.83 3.73
C GLY A 54 -15.34 -1.18 3.17
N THR A 55 -14.53 -1.93 2.41
CA THR A 55 -13.34 -1.41 1.72
C THR A 55 -13.67 -0.89 0.31
N LEU A 56 -14.77 -1.37 -0.27
CA LEU A 56 -15.29 -0.86 -1.53
C LEU A 56 -16.26 0.29 -1.26
N THR A 57 -15.83 1.51 -1.52
CA THR A 57 -16.58 2.76 -1.41
C THR A 57 -16.51 3.48 -2.76
N PRO A 58 -17.34 4.51 -3.02
CA PRO A 58 -17.26 5.27 -4.27
C PRO A 58 -15.86 5.82 -4.56
N GLU A 59 -15.14 6.22 -3.51
CA GLU A 59 -13.77 6.73 -3.60
C GLU A 59 -12.75 5.65 -3.99
N THR A 60 -12.98 4.39 -3.60
CA THR A 60 -12.06 3.29 -3.87
C THR A 60 -12.39 2.50 -5.14
N VAL A 61 -13.49 2.83 -5.83
CA VAL A 61 -13.87 2.23 -7.12
C VAL A 61 -12.72 2.20 -8.13
N PRO A 62 -11.99 3.30 -8.40
CA PRO A 62 -10.89 3.26 -9.37
C PRO A 62 -9.78 2.28 -8.99
N GLY A 63 -9.50 2.15 -7.69
CA GLY A 63 -8.54 1.17 -7.17
C GLY A 63 -9.02 -0.27 -7.36
N PHE A 64 -10.32 -0.51 -7.25
CA PHE A 64 -10.93 -1.82 -7.45
C PHE A 64 -10.99 -2.21 -8.93
N ILE A 65 -11.25 -1.25 -9.83
CA ILE A 65 -11.09 -1.43 -11.29
C ILE A 65 -9.68 -1.91 -11.61
N LEU A 66 -8.67 -1.21 -11.07
CA LEU A 66 -7.27 -1.57 -11.28
C LEU A 66 -6.95 -2.98 -10.76
N LEU A 67 -7.53 -3.39 -9.63
CA LEU A 67 -7.41 -4.75 -9.11
C LEU A 67 -7.93 -5.77 -10.13
N VAL A 68 -9.16 -5.60 -10.62
CA VAL A 68 -9.80 -6.50 -11.58
C VAL A 68 -8.97 -6.60 -12.87
N GLN A 69 -8.54 -5.46 -13.42
CA GLN A 69 -7.70 -5.40 -14.62
C GLN A 69 -6.35 -6.10 -14.41
N THR A 70 -5.71 -5.88 -13.25
CA THR A 70 -4.41 -6.50 -12.93
C THR A 70 -4.54 -8.01 -12.81
N MET A 71 -5.63 -8.52 -12.22
CA MET A 71 -5.90 -9.97 -12.16
C MET A 71 -5.99 -10.57 -13.56
N MET A 72 -6.78 -9.94 -14.43
CA MET A 72 -7.00 -10.47 -15.77
C MET A 72 -5.74 -10.47 -16.62
N ALA A 73 -4.99 -9.36 -16.60
CA ALA A 73 -3.74 -9.26 -17.34
C ALA A 73 -2.67 -10.23 -16.80
N ARG A 74 -2.65 -10.50 -15.48
CA ARG A 74 -1.75 -11.50 -14.88
C ARG A 74 -2.12 -12.91 -15.35
N ASP A 75 -3.40 -13.26 -15.39
CA ASP A 75 -3.86 -14.58 -15.80
C ASP A 75 -3.62 -14.82 -17.30
N GLU A 76 -3.81 -13.79 -18.13
CA GLU A 76 -3.44 -13.82 -19.55
C GLU A 76 -1.93 -14.06 -19.73
N ALA A 77 -1.09 -13.29 -19.03
CA ALA A 77 0.37 -13.47 -19.09
C ALA A 77 0.82 -14.86 -18.59
N ALA A 78 0.15 -15.40 -17.56
CA ALA A 78 0.40 -16.75 -17.06
C ALA A 78 -0.04 -17.82 -18.07
N ALA A 79 -1.16 -17.61 -18.77
CA ALA A 79 -1.63 -18.52 -19.82
C ALA A 79 -0.67 -18.57 -21.01
N VAL A 80 -0.10 -17.43 -21.42
CA VAL A 80 0.97 -17.37 -22.44
C VAL A 80 2.18 -18.20 -21.99
N LEU A 81 2.65 -17.99 -20.75
CA LEU A 81 3.77 -18.74 -20.19
C LEU A 81 3.50 -20.26 -20.15
N ALA A 82 2.27 -20.66 -19.85
CA ALA A 82 1.88 -22.08 -19.83
C ALA A 82 1.84 -22.71 -21.23
N ARG A 83 1.39 -21.97 -22.24
CA ARG A 83 1.31 -22.45 -23.64
C ARG A 83 2.68 -22.58 -24.30
N ASP A 84 3.55 -21.59 -24.10
CA ASP A 84 4.86 -21.55 -24.74
C ASP A 84 5.85 -22.54 -24.09
N GLY A 85 5.51 -23.07 -22.90
CA GLY A 85 6.39 -23.92 -22.12
C GLY A 85 7.57 -23.15 -21.50
N LEU A 86 8.27 -23.79 -20.56
CA LEU A 86 9.44 -23.21 -19.90
C LEU A 86 10.67 -23.28 -20.84
N VAL A 87 10.60 -22.66 -22.02
CA VAL A 87 11.69 -22.72 -23.01
C VAL A 87 12.91 -21.99 -22.47
N VAL A 88 13.99 -22.72 -22.21
CA VAL A 88 15.24 -22.28 -21.54
C VAL A 88 16.07 -21.31 -22.40
N ASN A 89 15.48 -20.20 -22.85
CA ASN A 89 16.17 -19.14 -23.56
C ASN A 89 15.80 -17.77 -22.97
N ARG A 90 16.75 -16.82 -23.04
CA ARG A 90 16.77 -15.51 -22.33
C ARG A 90 15.44 -14.74 -22.26
N THR A 91 14.54 -14.91 -23.21
CA THR A 91 13.19 -14.31 -23.26
C THR A 91 12.27 -14.74 -22.10
N VAL A 92 12.42 -15.97 -21.59
CA VAL A 92 11.57 -16.49 -20.49
C VAL A 92 11.82 -15.79 -19.17
N HIS A 93 13.04 -15.28 -18.93
CA HIS A 93 13.30 -14.52 -17.71
C HIS A 93 12.47 -13.23 -17.64
N GLN A 94 12.18 -12.60 -18.77
CA GLN A 94 11.42 -11.34 -18.80
C GLN A 94 9.93 -11.57 -18.51
N VAL A 95 9.29 -12.57 -19.14
CA VAL A 95 7.86 -12.86 -18.93
C VAL A 95 7.62 -13.38 -17.51
N SER A 96 8.45 -14.30 -17.01
CA SER A 96 8.35 -14.78 -15.62
C SER A 96 8.55 -13.65 -14.60
N THR A 97 9.51 -12.75 -14.84
CA THR A 97 9.71 -11.57 -13.98
C THR A 97 8.50 -10.63 -14.04
N HIS A 98 7.91 -10.43 -15.21
CA HIS A 98 6.72 -9.62 -15.39
C HIS A 98 5.52 -10.20 -14.62
N VAL A 99 5.24 -11.50 -14.76
CA VAL A 99 4.17 -12.19 -14.00
C VAL A 99 4.40 -12.08 -12.49
N ARG A 100 5.66 -12.19 -12.03
CA ARG A 100 6.01 -12.01 -10.62
C ARG A 100 5.71 -10.58 -10.13
N GLN A 101 6.11 -9.56 -10.89
CA GLN A 101 5.82 -8.16 -10.56
C GLN A 101 4.31 -7.89 -10.50
N MET A 102 3.55 -8.42 -11.46
CA MET A 102 2.09 -8.31 -11.45
C MET A 102 1.47 -9.03 -10.25
N THR A 103 2.01 -10.19 -9.86
CA THR A 103 1.55 -10.93 -8.68
C THR A 103 1.77 -10.12 -7.40
N GLN A 104 2.95 -9.50 -7.23
CA GLN A 104 3.21 -8.63 -6.06
C GLN A 104 2.30 -7.41 -6.01
N ARG A 105 2.06 -6.77 -7.17
CA ARG A 105 1.11 -5.66 -7.28
C ARG A 105 -0.31 -6.12 -6.93
N LEU A 106 -0.70 -7.30 -7.42
CA LEU A 106 -1.99 -7.91 -7.15
C LEU A 106 -2.18 -8.18 -5.64
N GLU A 107 -1.18 -8.75 -4.98
CA GLU A 107 -1.20 -8.98 -3.51
C GLU A 107 -1.38 -7.67 -2.74
N SER A 108 -0.68 -6.60 -3.13
CA SER A 108 -0.84 -5.27 -2.53
C SER A 108 -2.27 -4.73 -2.72
N LEU A 109 -2.85 -4.88 -3.90
CA LEU A 109 -4.22 -4.45 -4.18
C LEU A 109 -5.25 -5.30 -3.41
N LEU A 110 -5.09 -6.62 -3.38
CA LEU A 110 -5.97 -7.52 -2.61
C LEU A 110 -5.92 -7.22 -1.11
N SER A 111 -4.73 -6.88 -0.58
CA SER A 111 -4.55 -6.46 0.81
C SER A 111 -5.37 -5.21 1.14
N ARG A 112 -5.33 -4.19 0.25
CA ARG A 112 -6.07 -2.94 0.41
C ARG A 112 -7.59 -3.15 0.52
N PHE A 113 -8.12 -4.17 -0.13
CA PHE A 113 -9.55 -4.52 -0.09
C PHE A 113 -9.88 -5.66 0.88
N SER A 114 -8.91 -6.07 1.72
CA SER A 114 -9.09 -7.18 2.68
C SER A 114 -9.59 -8.48 2.02
N LEU A 115 -9.19 -8.72 0.77
CA LEU A 115 -9.54 -9.91 -0.01
C LEU A 115 -8.46 -10.98 0.03
N LEU A 116 -7.32 -10.72 0.66
CA LEU A 116 -6.28 -11.73 0.82
C LEU A 116 -6.78 -12.88 1.70
N PRO A 117 -6.47 -14.14 1.34
CA PRO A 117 -6.78 -15.33 2.15
C PRO A 117 -5.87 -15.46 3.38
N THR A 118 -5.34 -14.36 3.91
CA THR A 118 -4.60 -14.35 5.16
C THR A 118 -5.57 -14.53 6.31
N GLY A 119 -5.47 -15.65 7.02
CA GLY A 119 -6.34 -16.05 8.14
C GLY A 119 -6.29 -15.15 9.40
N ARG A 120 -5.91 -13.87 9.28
CA ARG A 120 -6.08 -12.88 10.33
C ARG A 120 -6.96 -11.76 9.79
N PRO A 121 -8.09 -11.43 10.45
CA PRO A 121 -8.87 -10.27 10.08
C PRO A 121 -7.95 -9.05 10.15
N VAL A 122 -7.78 -8.37 9.00
CA VAL A 122 -7.05 -7.11 8.95
C VAL A 122 -7.89 -6.11 9.73
N GLU A 123 -7.50 -5.84 10.98
CA GLU A 123 -8.07 -4.78 11.78
C GLU A 123 -7.88 -3.47 10.99
N ARG A 124 -8.97 -2.74 10.71
CA ARG A 124 -8.86 -1.46 10.00
C ARG A 124 -7.82 -0.59 10.72
N PRO A 125 -6.92 0.08 10.00
CA PRO A 125 -6.05 1.06 10.62
C PRO A 125 -6.94 2.10 11.28
N ARG A 126 -6.95 2.11 12.62
CA ARG A 126 -7.55 3.16 13.41
C ARG A 126 -6.96 4.47 12.88
N PRO A 127 -7.76 5.48 12.51
CA PRO A 127 -7.22 6.76 12.06
C PRO A 127 -6.24 7.24 13.12
N ALA A 128 -5.00 7.50 12.71
CA ALA A 128 -3.98 8.01 13.60
C ALA A 128 -4.56 9.23 14.31
N ARG A 129 -4.60 9.19 15.65
CA ARG A 129 -4.87 10.41 16.40
C ARG A 129 -3.77 11.39 16.02
N VAL A 130 -4.16 12.63 15.74
CA VAL A 130 -3.26 13.73 15.37
C VAL A 130 -2.39 14.19 16.56
N ASP A 131 -2.44 13.50 17.70
CA ASP A 131 -1.77 13.91 18.94
C ASP A 131 -0.35 13.32 19.13
N ASP A 132 0.18 12.54 18.18
CA ASP A 132 1.53 11.95 18.27
C ASP A 132 2.58 12.70 17.39
N VAL A 133 2.45 14.03 17.28
CA VAL A 133 3.40 14.89 16.52
C VAL A 133 3.91 16.06 17.36
N ASP A 134 4.12 15.86 18.66
CA ASP A 134 4.56 16.95 19.55
C ASP A 134 5.50 16.46 20.66
N GLU A 135 6.60 15.77 20.32
CA GLU A 135 7.76 15.62 21.23
C GLU A 135 9.05 15.10 20.52
N TRP A 136 9.54 15.78 19.47
CA TRP A 136 10.90 15.51 18.92
C TRP A 136 11.75 16.77 18.70
N GLU A 137 11.43 17.87 19.39
CA GLU A 137 12.38 18.96 19.62
C GLU A 137 13.07 18.77 20.98
N SER A 138 14.04 17.85 21.07
CA SER A 138 15.13 18.03 22.04
C SER A 138 16.35 17.18 21.71
N GLY A 139 17.32 17.81 21.05
CA GLY A 139 18.74 17.51 21.22
C GLY A 139 19.27 16.25 20.53
N HIS A 140 19.62 16.37 19.25
CA HIS A 140 20.79 15.65 18.75
C HIS A 140 21.53 16.51 17.72
N ASP A 141 22.55 17.20 18.22
CA ASP A 141 23.70 17.61 17.43
C ASP A 141 24.25 16.37 16.70
N PHE A 142 23.95 16.23 15.42
CA PHE A 142 24.65 15.29 14.55
C PHE A 142 25.53 16.07 13.59
N TYR A 143 26.65 16.55 14.13
CA TYR A 143 27.83 16.90 13.35
C TYR A 143 28.24 15.72 12.46
N GLY A 144 28.57 16.00 11.20
CA GLY A 144 29.53 15.19 10.44
C GLY A 144 29.00 14.39 9.26
N VAL A 145 28.55 15.06 8.19
CA VAL A 145 28.63 14.46 6.85
C VAL A 145 30.10 14.43 6.44
N VAL A 146 30.80 13.35 6.78
CA VAL A 146 32.09 12.99 6.21
C VAL A 146 31.88 12.68 4.73
N ARG A 147 32.14 13.66 3.86
CA ARG A 147 32.23 13.46 2.42
C ARG A 147 33.40 12.52 2.14
N LYS A 148 33.11 11.28 1.74
CA LYS A 148 34.14 10.35 1.24
C LYS A 148 34.79 10.97 -0.01
N PRO A 149 36.13 10.98 -0.12
CA PRO A 149 36.82 11.44 -1.33
C PRO A 149 36.55 10.47 -2.50
N GLN A 150 36.22 11.04 -3.65
CA GLN A 150 36.07 10.33 -4.93
C GLN A 150 37.42 9.71 -5.36
N PRO A 151 37.46 8.46 -5.84
CA PRO A 151 38.66 7.88 -6.41
C PRO A 151 39.00 8.53 -7.76
N THR A 152 40.15 9.18 -7.80
CA THR A 152 40.83 9.71 -8.98
C THR A 152 40.98 8.61 -10.03
N ARG A 153 40.20 8.67 -11.12
CA ARG A 153 40.43 7.79 -12.26
C ARG A 153 41.52 8.42 -13.12
N GLU A 154 42.75 8.01 -12.85
CA GLU A 154 43.91 8.28 -13.70
C GLU A 154 43.59 7.88 -15.14
N ARG A 155 43.43 8.88 -15.99
CA ARG A 155 43.37 8.71 -17.43
C ARG A 155 44.82 8.58 -17.92
N GLY A 156 45.35 7.36 -17.79
CA GLY A 156 46.60 6.95 -18.39
C GLY A 156 46.55 7.15 -19.90
N MET A 157 47.24 8.18 -20.37
CA MET A 157 47.72 8.31 -21.74
C MET A 157 48.79 7.27 -21.99
N SER A 158 48.64 6.45 -23.03
CA SER A 158 49.75 6.00 -23.87
C SER A 158 49.21 5.56 -25.24
N ARG A 159 49.54 6.38 -26.23
CA ARG A 159 49.68 6.10 -27.67
C ARG A 159 50.82 5.08 -27.91
N PRO A 160 51.29 4.81 -29.15
CA PRO A 160 50.64 4.53 -30.44
C PRO A 160 51.24 3.26 -31.11
N THR A 161 50.79 2.90 -32.31
CA THR A 161 51.73 2.58 -33.41
C THR A 161 51.05 2.82 -34.75
N ALA A 162 51.81 3.48 -35.63
CA ALA A 162 51.52 3.67 -37.05
C ALA A 162 51.96 2.42 -37.84
#